data_AF-T0H9U2-F1
#
_entry.id   AF-T0H9U2-F1
#
_cell.length_a   1.000
_cell.length_b   1.000
_cell.length_c   1.000
_cell.angle_alpha   90.00
_cell.angle_beta   90.00
_cell.angle_gamma   90.00
#
_symmetry.space_group_name_H-M   'P 1'
#
loop_
_entity.id
_entity.type
_entity.pdbx_description
1 polymer ?
#
loop_
_entity_poly.entity_id
_entity_poly.type
_entity_poly.pdbx_seq_one_letter_code
_entity_poly.pdbx_strand_id
1 'polypeptide(L)'
;MNANENLEKHYSLLLGISSPWSVETVELNIAAKKVDIEVSYDEREAVECPDCGKKCPRKDHTEKRTWRHLDTMQFQTLIHARIPRAQCEAHGVRNVKLPWSEPYSRFTLLFVNHSQSM
;
A
#
# COMPACT_ATOMS: atom_id res chain seq x y z
N MET A 1 -22.43 -11.08 -6.06
CA MET A 1 -21.25 -10.25 -6.37
C MET A 1 -21.63 -8.83 -6.05
N ASN A 2 -21.07 -8.28 -4.97
CA ASN A 2 -21.38 -6.92 -4.56
C ASN A 2 -20.63 -5.96 -5.49
N ALA A 3 -21.25 -4.83 -5.86
CA ALA A 3 -20.61 -3.84 -6.72
C ALA A 3 -19.26 -3.34 -6.16
N ASN A 4 -19.08 -3.41 -4.83
CA ASN A 4 -17.85 -3.01 -4.14
C ASN A 4 -16.65 -3.94 -4.41
N GLU A 5 -16.87 -5.27 -4.47
CA GLU A 5 -15.79 -6.24 -4.75
C GLU A 5 -15.21 -6.04 -6.15
N ASN A 6 -16.02 -5.57 -7.10
CA ASN A 6 -15.54 -5.24 -8.44
C ASN A 6 -14.68 -3.97 -8.43
N LEU A 7 -14.96 -3.02 -7.54
CA LEU A 7 -14.20 -1.78 -7.44
C LEU A 7 -12.84 -2.00 -6.79
N GLU A 8 -12.77 -2.77 -5.71
CA GLU A 8 -11.53 -3.15 -5.03
C GLU A 8 -10.58 -3.90 -5.97
N LYS A 9 -11.11 -4.89 -6.72
CA LYS A 9 -10.35 -5.61 -7.75
C LYS A 9 -9.88 -4.69 -8.87
N HIS A 10 -10.73 -3.79 -9.35
CA HIS A 10 -10.38 -2.83 -10.38
C HIS A 10 -9.19 -1.95 -9.95
N TYR A 11 -9.25 -1.37 -8.74
CA TYR A 11 -8.15 -0.54 -8.23
C TYR A 11 -6.89 -1.35 -7.90
N SER A 12 -7.04 -2.60 -7.46
CA SER A 12 -5.88 -3.50 -7.28
C SER A 12 -5.13 -3.67 -8.61
N LEU A 13 -5.85 -3.90 -9.71
CA LEU A 13 -5.26 -4.01 -11.05
C LEU A 13 -4.59 -2.70 -11.51
N LEU A 14 -5.26 -1.55 -11.33
CA LEU A 14 -4.71 -0.25 -11.75
C LEU A 14 -3.44 0.13 -10.98
N LEU A 15 -3.41 -0.15 -9.67
CA LEU A 15 -2.28 0.18 -8.80
C LEU A 15 -1.17 -0.87 -8.84
N GLY A 16 -1.37 -2.01 -9.53
CA GLY A 16 -0.45 -3.15 -9.50
C GLY A 16 -0.34 -3.80 -8.11
N ILE A 17 -1.39 -3.72 -7.31
CA ILE A 17 -1.45 -4.34 -5.97
C ILE A 17 -1.93 -5.78 -6.14
N SER A 18 -1.14 -6.71 -5.62
CA SER A 18 -1.42 -8.15 -5.65
C SER A 18 -0.97 -8.80 -4.34
N SER A 19 -1.42 -10.04 -4.13
CA SER A 19 -1.01 -10.87 -2.99
C SER A 19 0.51 -10.76 -2.74
N PRO A 20 0.95 -10.58 -1.48
CA PRO A 20 0.17 -10.66 -0.23
C PRO A 20 -0.60 -9.38 0.15
N TRP A 21 -0.63 -8.35 -0.71
CA TRP A 21 -1.40 -7.13 -0.49
C TRP A 21 -2.74 -7.17 -1.25
N SER A 22 -3.75 -6.47 -0.74
CA SER A 22 -5.04 -6.31 -1.42
C SER A 22 -5.66 -4.95 -1.10
N VAL A 23 -6.39 -4.39 -2.06
CA VAL A 23 -7.29 -3.26 -1.78
C VAL A 23 -8.48 -3.78 -0.99
N GLU A 24 -8.71 -3.21 0.20
CA GLU A 24 -9.78 -3.58 1.11
C GLU A 24 -11.03 -2.72 0.90
N THR A 25 -10.84 -1.41 0.72
CA THR A 25 -11.94 -0.48 0.41
C THR A 25 -11.50 0.62 -0.54
N VAL A 26 -12.46 1.17 -1.27
CA VAL A 26 -12.29 2.35 -2.12
C VAL A 26 -13.44 3.31 -1.83
N GLU A 27 -13.12 4.51 -1.35
CA GLU A 27 -14.09 5.55 -1.03
C GLU A 27 -13.94 6.73 -1.99
N LEU A 28 -15.00 7.00 -2.77
CA LEU A 28 -15.07 8.14 -3.67
C LEU A 28 -15.84 9.29 -3.01
N ASN A 29 -15.19 10.44 -2.87
CA ASN A 29 -15.83 11.68 -2.44
C ASN A 29 -15.85 12.70 -3.59
N ILE A 30 -17.03 12.89 -4.18
CA ILE A 30 -17.23 13.79 -5.33
C ILE A 30 -17.05 15.26 -4.95
N ALA A 31 -17.63 15.69 -3.82
CA ALA A 31 -17.55 17.07 -3.38
C ALA A 31 -16.12 17.50 -3.07
N ALA A 32 -15.35 16.62 -2.42
CA ALA A 32 -13.95 16.87 -2.08
C ALA A 32 -12.97 16.58 -3.24
N LYS A 33 -13.45 16.04 -4.36
CA LYS A 33 -12.62 15.50 -5.46
C LYS A 33 -11.49 14.60 -4.94
N LYS A 34 -11.86 13.59 -4.13
CA LYS A 34 -10.90 12.70 -3.46
C LYS A 34 -11.30 11.23 -3.62
N VAL A 35 -10.29 10.37 -3.75
CA VAL A 35 -10.42 8.91 -3.67
C VAL A 35 -9.47 8.42 -2.58
N ASP A 36 -10.01 7.77 -1.55
CA ASP A 36 -9.25 7.12 -0.49
C ASP A 36 -9.29 5.60 -0.70
N ILE A 37 -8.12 4.96 -0.73
CA ILE A 37 -7.96 3.54 -1.01
C ILE A 37 -7.28 2.90 0.20
N GLU A 38 -7.97 2.00 0.89
CA GLU A 38 -7.39 1.21 1.97
C GLU A 38 -6.76 -0.06 1.40
N VAL A 39 -5.53 -0.34 1.81
CA VAL A 39 -4.75 -1.50 1.40
C VAL A 39 -4.29 -2.25 2.64
N SER A 40 -4.52 -3.56 2.63
CA SER A 40 -4.17 -4.47 3.72
C SER A 40 -3.26 -5.59 3.24
N TYR A 41 -2.54 -6.17 4.19
CA TYR A 41 -1.68 -7.34 3.98
C TYR A 41 -2.42 -8.58 4.49
N ASP A 42 -2.40 -9.70 3.77
CA ASP A 42 -3.01 -10.94 4.26
C ASP A 42 -2.28 -11.41 5.52
N GLU A 43 -2.97 -11.41 6.65
CA GLU A 43 -2.40 -11.77 7.93
C GLU A 43 -1.92 -13.23 8.01
N ARG A 44 -2.36 -14.11 7.10
CA ARG A 44 -1.92 -15.50 7.02
C ARG A 44 -0.59 -15.65 6.29
N GLU A 45 -0.18 -14.65 5.53
CA GLU A 45 1.07 -14.69 4.77
C GLU A 45 2.28 -14.34 5.65
N ALA A 46 3.38 -15.05 5.42
CA ALA A 46 4.66 -14.73 6.05
C ALA A 46 5.19 -13.38 5.54
N VAL A 47 5.99 -12.70 6.36
CA VAL A 47 6.64 -11.44 5.96
C VAL A 47 8.11 -11.67 5.66
N GLU A 48 8.69 -10.85 4.78
CA GLU A 48 10.12 -10.93 4.44
C GLU A 48 10.89 -9.78 5.07
N CYS A 49 12.07 -10.08 5.61
CA CYS A 49 12.98 -9.03 6.08
C CYS A 49 13.44 -8.18 4.89
N PRO A 50 13.31 -6.84 4.94
CA PRO A 50 13.68 -5.98 3.82
C PRO A 50 15.19 -5.98 3.54
N ASP A 51 16.02 -6.31 4.54
CA ASP A 51 17.48 -6.27 4.46
C ASP A 51 18.07 -7.57 3.88
N CYS A 52 17.54 -8.74 4.25
CA CYS A 52 18.09 -10.04 3.83
C CYS A 52 17.14 -10.95 3.06
N GLY A 53 15.88 -10.56 2.86
CA GLY A 53 14.88 -11.30 2.10
C GLY A 53 14.39 -12.60 2.75
N LYS A 54 14.88 -12.97 3.94
CA LYS A 54 14.43 -14.18 4.63
C LYS A 54 12.99 -14.01 5.12
N LYS A 55 12.19 -15.07 4.97
CA LYS A 55 10.88 -15.18 5.63
C LYS A 55 11.07 -15.13 7.16
N CYS A 56 10.27 -14.28 7.80
CA CYS A 56 10.34 -13.98 9.22
C CYS A 56 8.92 -14.02 9.82
N PRO A 57 8.78 -14.30 11.13
CA PRO A 57 7.54 -14.04 11.83
C PRO A 57 7.16 -12.55 11.73
N ARG A 58 5.86 -12.27 11.59
CA ARG A 58 5.34 -10.91 11.74
C ARG A 58 5.27 -10.60 13.23
N LYS A 59 5.84 -9.45 13.64
CA LYS A 59 5.73 -8.95 15.01
C LYS A 59 4.36 -8.31 15.24
N ASP A 60 4.07 -7.31 14.44
CA ASP A 60 2.88 -6.46 14.50
C ASP A 60 2.84 -5.59 13.23
N HIS A 61 2.09 -4.49 13.26
CA HIS A 61 2.00 -3.51 12.20
C HIS A 61 2.35 -2.11 12.70
N THR A 62 2.75 -1.22 11.79
CA THR A 62 2.82 0.21 12.08
C THR A 62 1.43 0.80 12.30
N GLU A 63 1.40 2.02 12.85
CA GLU A 63 0.24 2.91 12.69
C GLU A 63 -0.12 3.08 11.20
N LYS A 64 -1.38 3.41 10.95
CA LYS A 64 -1.87 3.65 9.58
C LYS A 64 -1.12 4.83 8.98
N ARG A 65 -0.57 4.63 7.79
CA ARG A 65 0.13 5.66 7.01
C ARG A 65 -0.64 5.96 5.74
N THR A 66 -0.38 7.16 5.21
CA THR A 66 -1.02 7.65 3.98
C THR A 66 0.05 8.04 2.97
N TRP A 67 -0.15 7.62 1.72
CA TRP A 67 0.66 7.96 0.57
C TRP A 67 -0.18 8.69 -0.47
N ARG A 68 0.38 9.77 -0.99
CA ARG A 68 -0.18 10.48 -2.15
C ARG A 68 0.18 9.74 -3.44
N HIS A 69 -0.85 9.38 -4.21
CA HIS A 69 -0.72 8.78 -5.54
C HIS A 69 -1.01 9.82 -6.63
N LEU A 70 -0.90 9.45 -7.91
CA LEU A 70 -1.36 10.28 -9.03
C LEU A 70 -2.88 10.49 -8.96
N ASP A 71 -3.36 11.59 -9.53
CA ASP A 71 -4.80 11.86 -9.56
C ASP A 71 -5.54 10.88 -10.45
N THR A 72 -6.61 10.29 -9.91
CA THR A 72 -7.55 9.51 -10.70
C THR A 72 -8.58 10.48 -11.29
N MET A 73 -8.48 10.81 -12.58
CA MET A 73 -9.44 11.71 -13.25
C MET A 73 -9.65 13.05 -12.52
N GLN A 74 -8.56 13.71 -12.12
CA GLN A 74 -8.58 14.97 -11.34
C GLN A 74 -9.06 14.83 -9.88
N PHE A 75 -9.25 13.60 -9.38
CA PHE A 75 -9.48 13.34 -7.97
C PHE A 75 -8.16 13.07 -7.28
N GLN A 76 -7.92 13.75 -6.16
CA GLN A 76 -6.80 13.45 -5.28
C GLN A 76 -6.89 12.02 -4.79
N THR A 77 -5.96 11.16 -5.20
CA THR A 77 -5.91 9.76 -4.79
C THR A 77 -4.91 9.58 -3.65
N LEU A 78 -5.40 9.02 -2.54
CA LEU A 78 -4.63 8.67 -1.35
C LEU A 78 -4.70 7.16 -1.12
N ILE A 79 -3.55 6.56 -0.85
CA ILE A 79 -3.43 5.15 -0.44
C ILE A 79 -3.17 5.12 1.06
N HIS A 80 -3.90 4.28 1.78
CA HIS A 80 -3.80 4.09 3.21
C HIS A 80 -3.44 2.64 3.50
N ALA A 81 -2.47 2.42 4.39
CA ALA A 81 -2.10 1.07 4.80
C ALA A 81 -1.39 1.09 6.15
N ARG A 82 -1.48 -0.03 6.87
CA ARG A 82 -0.54 -0.38 7.94
C ARG A 82 0.55 -1.25 7.36
N ILE A 83 1.79 -1.06 7.79
CA ILE A 83 2.93 -1.82 7.26
C ILE A 83 3.27 -2.96 8.22
N PRO A 84 3.24 -4.23 7.79
CA PRO A 84 3.72 -5.34 8.60
C PRO A 84 5.19 -5.14 8.99
N ARG A 85 5.53 -5.55 10.21
CA ARG A 85 6.91 -5.55 10.70
C ARG A 85 7.43 -6.97 10.86
N ALA A 86 8.49 -7.30 10.13
CA ALA A 86 9.21 -8.55 10.25
C ALA A 86 10.09 -8.56 11.50
N GLN A 87 10.00 -9.61 12.31
CA GLN A 87 10.93 -9.90 13.40
C GLN A 87 12.09 -10.74 12.85
N CYS A 88 13.12 -10.07 12.33
CA CYS A 88 14.31 -10.75 11.82
C CYS A 88 15.31 -11.00 12.97
N GLU A 89 15.83 -12.22 13.07
CA GLU A 89 16.85 -12.56 14.06
C GLU A 89 18.15 -11.77 13.87
N ALA A 90 18.54 -11.49 12.61
CA ALA A 90 19.79 -10.79 12.29
C ALA A 90 19.66 -9.26 12.28
N HIS A 91 18.52 -8.71 11.85
CA HIS A 91 18.34 -7.27 11.62
C HIS A 91 17.36 -6.60 12.59
N GLY A 92 16.77 -7.37 13.51
CA GLY A 92 15.74 -6.92 14.43
C GLY A 92 14.38 -6.70 13.75
N VAL A 93 13.58 -5.80 14.32
CA VAL A 93 12.24 -5.46 13.82
C VAL A 93 12.34 -4.49 12.67
N ARG A 94 11.82 -4.88 11.50
CA ARG A 94 11.91 -4.08 10.27
C ARG A 94 10.57 -4.01 9.56
N ASN A 95 10.20 -2.83 9.07
CA ASN A 95 9.05 -2.69 8.18
C ASN A 95 9.32 -3.44 6.87
N VAL A 96 8.35 -4.23 6.38
CA VAL A 96 8.50 -4.87 5.06
C VAL A 96 8.62 -3.82 3.94
N LYS A 97 9.21 -4.20 2.81
CA LYS A 97 9.21 -3.34 1.62
C LYS A 97 7.78 -3.19 1.10
N LEU A 98 7.42 -1.96 0.73
CA LEU A 98 6.14 -1.68 0.09
C LEU A 98 6.33 -1.71 -1.43
N PRO A 99 5.43 -2.36 -2.18
CA PRO A 99 5.54 -2.39 -3.64
C PRO A 99 5.27 -1.02 -4.29
N TRP A 100 4.58 -0.11 -3.59
CA TRP A 100 4.20 1.21 -4.13
C TRP A 100 4.99 2.40 -3.56
N SER A 101 5.91 2.24 -2.60
CA SER A 101 6.59 3.39 -1.99
C SER A 101 7.95 3.06 -1.39
N GLU A 102 8.89 4.01 -1.53
CA GLU A 102 10.17 3.97 -0.83
C GLU A 102 10.03 4.15 0.70
N PRO A 103 11.00 3.67 1.49
CA PRO A 103 11.05 3.93 2.93
C PRO A 103 10.88 5.41 3.26
N TYR A 104 10.11 5.69 4.32
CA TYR A 104 9.80 7.04 4.84
C TYR A 104 9.03 7.99 3.91
N SER A 105 8.88 7.67 2.63
CA SER A 105 8.13 8.49 1.69
C SER A 105 6.65 8.62 2.07
N ARG A 106 6.07 9.76 1.71
CA ARG A 106 4.62 10.05 1.75
C ARG A 106 3.99 10.03 0.36
N PHE A 107 4.75 9.60 -0.64
CA PHE A 107 4.34 9.52 -2.04
C PHE A 107 4.58 8.12 -2.60
N THR A 108 3.76 7.74 -3.57
CA THR A 108 3.97 6.50 -4.32
C THR A 108 5.14 6.63 -5.30
N LEU A 109 5.74 5.49 -5.69
CA LEU A 109 6.79 5.44 -6.71
C LEU A 109 6.34 6.10 -8.02
N LEU A 110 5.11 5.81 -8.47
CA LEU A 110 4.53 6.41 -9.66
C LEU A 110 4.38 7.94 -9.54
N PHE A 111 4.00 8.44 -8.37
CA PHE A 111 3.92 9.89 -8.15
C PHE A 111 5.29 10.56 -8.27
N VAL A 112 6.29 9.99 -7.60
CA VAL A 112 7.66 10.55 -7.63
C VAL A 112 8.23 10.51 -9.04
N ASN A 113 8.12 9.37 -9.75
CA ASN A 113 8.65 9.22 -11.10
C ASN A 113 7.99 10.16 -12.11
N HIS A 114 6.68 10.38 -11.98
CA HIS A 114 5.96 11.32 -12.84
C HIS A 114 6.40 12.77 -12.61
N SER A 115 6.62 13.16 -11.34
CA SER A 115 7.04 14.53 -11.02
C SER A 115 8.43 14.91 -11.54
N GLN A 116 9.30 13.92 -11.78
CA GLN A 116 10.66 14.13 -12.31
C GLN A 116 10.70 14.19 -13.84
N SER A 117 9.58 13.87 -14.51
CA SER A 117 9.48 13.85 -15.97
C SER A 117 8.79 15.11 -16.54
N MET A 118 8.46 16.08 -15.67
CA MET A 118 7.91 17.39 -16.01
C MET A 118 8.99 18.46 -15.86
#